data_AF-A0A930U440-F1
#
_entry.id   AF-A0A930U440-F1
#
_cell.length_a   1.000
_cell.length_b   1.000
_cell.length_c   1.000
_cell.angle_alpha   90.00
_cell.angle_beta   90.00
_cell.angle_gamma   90.00
#
_symmetry.space_group_name_H-M   'P 1'
#
loop_
_entity.id
_entity.type
_entity.pdbx_description
1 polymer ?
#
loop_
_entity_poly.entity_id
_entity_poly.type
_entity_poly.pdbx_seq_one_letter_code
_entity_poly.pdbx_strand_id
1 'polypeptide(L)'
;MIVTLDLPSELEDELSLEASHLKLPLTEYILRVLLFRPFLQNPPKTGAGLISYWESAGIINSRPDISDSQEYARKLRREAETRE
;
A
#
# COMPACT_ATOMS: atom_id res chain seq x y z
N MET A 1 8.14 24.63 11.77
CA MET A 1 7.74 24.61 10.34
C MET A 1 6.31 24.11 10.31
N ILE A 2 5.40 24.84 9.68
CA ILE A 2 3.99 24.45 9.56
C ILE A 2 3.78 24.00 8.11
N VAL A 3 3.23 22.81 7.92
CA VAL A 3 2.83 22.27 6.62
C VAL A 3 1.33 22.10 6.67
N THR A 4 0.61 22.80 5.80
CA THR A 4 -0.84 22.67 5.65
C THR A 4 -1.11 21.63 4.56
N LEU A 5 -1.91 20.62 4.87
CA LEU A 5 -2.33 19.58 3.94
C LEU A 5 -3.81 19.80 3.65
N ASP A 6 -4.14 19.96 2.38
CA ASP A 6 -5.52 20.03 1.93
C ASP A 6 -5.93 18.61 1.52
N LEU A 7 -6.86 18.01 2.26
CA LEU A 7 -7.31 16.63 2.05
C LEU A 7 -8.79 16.63 1.62
N PRO A 8 -9.18 15.78 0.65
CA PRO A 8 -10.59 15.49 0.41
C PRO A 8 -11.26 14.97 1.69
N SER A 9 -12.53 15.30 1.90
CA SER A 9 -13.26 14.91 3.11
C SER A 9 -13.31 13.40 3.29
N GLU A 10 -13.47 12.62 2.21
CA GLU A 10 -13.50 11.16 2.32
C GLU A 10 -12.17 10.61 2.85
N LEU A 11 -11.04 11.20 2.46
CA LEU A 11 -9.71 10.76 2.89
C LEU A 11 -9.44 11.13 4.36
N GLU A 12 -9.91 12.29 4.81
CA GLU A 12 -9.79 12.68 6.21
C GLU A 12 -10.57 11.72 7.13
N ASP A 13 -11.76 11.29 6.70
CA ASP A 13 -12.59 10.33 7.43
C ASP A 13 -11.93 8.95 7.54
N GLU A 14 -11.38 8.44 6.44
CA GLU A 14 -10.65 7.16 6.41
C GLU A 14 -9.43 7.20 7.36
N LEU A 15 -8.60 8.25 7.27
CA LEU A 15 -7.42 8.42 8.14
C LEU A 15 -7.82 8.55 9.62
N SER A 16 -8.94 9.21 9.90
CA SER A 16 -9.48 9.36 11.26
C SER A 16 -9.94 8.03 11.84
N LEU A 17 -10.60 7.21 11.02
CA LEU A 17 -11.02 5.88 11.40
C LEU A 17 -9.80 4.99 11.72
N GLU A 18 -8.80 4.96 10.84
CA GLU A 18 -7.55 4.22 11.05
C GLU A 18 -6.82 4.65 12.33
N ALA A 19 -6.72 5.96 12.57
CA ALA A 19 -6.11 6.50 13.79
C ALA A 19 -6.87 6.03 15.04
N SER A 20 -8.21 5.99 15.00
CA SER A 20 -9.05 5.54 16.11
C SER A 20 -8.83 4.08 16.47
N HIS A 21 -8.65 3.20 15.48
CA HIS A 21 -8.35 1.78 15.68
C HIS A 21 -7.01 1.58 16.40
N LEU A 22 -6.05 2.46 16.13
CA LEU A 22 -4.74 2.46 16.77
C LEU A 22 -4.70 3.24 18.11
N LYS A 23 -5.83 3.85 18.51
CA LYS A 23 -5.94 4.74 19.68
C LYS A 23 -4.95 5.91 19.63
N LEU A 24 -4.74 6.45 18.44
CA LEU A 24 -3.85 7.59 18.20
C LEU A 24 -4.66 8.83 17.82
N PRO A 25 -4.20 10.04 18.18
CA PRO A 25 -4.69 11.27 17.57
C PRO A 25 -4.43 11.27 16.06
N LEU A 26 -5.37 11.81 15.27
CA LEU A 26 -5.24 11.93 13.80
C LEU A 26 -3.91 12.59 13.40
N THR A 27 -3.50 13.65 14.09
CA THR A 27 -2.23 14.34 13.81
C THR A 27 -1.02 13.43 14.01
N GLU A 28 -1.01 12.59 15.05
CA GLU A 28 0.08 11.63 15.28
C GLU A 28 0.08 10.55 14.19
N TYR A 29 -1.10 10.07 13.81
CA TYR A 29 -1.25 9.09 12.75
C TYR A 29 -0.76 9.62 11.40
N ILE A 30 -1.16 10.84 11.01
CA ILE A 30 -0.69 11.51 9.79
C ILE A 30 0.83 11.66 9.81
N LEU A 31 1.42 12.06 10.95
CA LEU A 31 2.88 12.14 11.06
C LEU A 31 3.54 10.78 10.86
N ARG A 32 2.97 9.70 11.40
CA ARG A 32 3.49 8.35 11.15
C ARG A 32 3.41 7.99 9.67
N VAL A 33 2.29 8.27 9.00
CA VAL A 33 2.15 8.04 7.54
C VAL A 33 3.20 8.82 6.76
N LEU A 34 3.42 10.10 7.08
CA LEU A 34 4.40 10.95 6.40
C LEU A 34 5.86 10.55 6.71
N LEU A 35 6.13 10.06 7.92
CA LEU A 35 7.43 9.52 8.33
C LEU A 35 7.68 8.14 7.72
N PHE A 36 6.63 7.35 7.54
CA PHE A 36 6.64 6.07 6.85
C PHE A 36 6.70 6.31 5.35
N ARG A 37 7.80 6.92 4.91
CA ARG A 37 8.25 6.75 3.53
C ARG A 37 9.04 5.45 3.51
N PRO A 38 8.51 4.34 2.94
CA PRO A 38 9.36 3.24 2.52
C PRO A 38 10.16 3.74 1.32
N PHE A 39 11.08 4.66 1.56
CA PHE A 39 12.18 4.88 0.65
C PHE A 39 13.07 3.67 0.87
N LEU A 40 13.00 2.72 -0.06
CA LEU A 40 13.97 1.63 -0.14
C LEU A 40 15.35 2.28 -0.32
N GLN A 41 16.04 2.58 0.78
CA GLN A 41 17.36 3.21 0.76
C GLN A 41 18.36 2.37 -0.04
N ASN A 42 18.10 1.06 -0.13
CA ASN A 42 18.80 0.12 -0.99
C ASN A 42 17.77 -0.75 -1.70
N PRO A 43 17.19 -0.30 -2.83
CA PRO A 43 16.26 -1.12 -3.56
C PRO A 43 16.98 -2.37 -4.09
N PRO A 44 16.31 -3.52 -4.14
CA PRO A 44 16.89 -4.73 -4.69
C PRO A 44 17.33 -4.49 -6.13
N LYS A 45 18.62 -4.72 -6.41
CA LYS A 45 19.23 -4.48 -7.73
C LYS A 45 19.14 -5.70 -8.66
N THR A 46 18.69 -6.83 -8.13
CA THR A 46 18.58 -8.10 -8.85
C THR A 46 17.23 -8.72 -8.59
N GLY A 47 16.78 -9.60 -9.50
CA GLY A 47 15.53 -10.34 -9.33
C GLY A 47 15.51 -11.18 -8.04
N ALA A 48 16.63 -11.84 -7.71
CA ALA A 48 16.76 -12.59 -6.46
C ALA A 48 16.59 -11.69 -5.23
N GLY A 49 17.23 -10.52 -5.23
CA GLY A 49 17.09 -9.55 -4.13
C GLY A 49 15.65 -9.04 -3.98
N LEU A 50 14.92 -8.91 -5.09
CA LEU A 50 13.53 -8.49 -5.08
C LEU A 50 12.63 -9.54 -4.45
N ILE A 51 12.85 -10.82 -4.77
CA ILE A 51 12.13 -11.93 -4.16
C ILE A 51 12.39 -11.97 -2.65
N SER A 52 13.64 -11.88 -2.21
CA SER A 52 13.98 -11.87 -0.77
C SER A 52 13.34 -10.70 -0.03
N TYR A 53 13.30 -9.51 -0.66
CA TYR A 53 12.59 -8.36 -0.12
C TYR A 53 11.09 -8.65 0.08
N TRP A 54 10.41 -9.15 -0.96
CA TRP A 54 8.98 -9.48 -0.88
C TRP A 54 8.67 -10.57 0.16
N GLU A 55 9.56 -11.55 0.32
CA GLU A 55 9.43 -12.58 1.36
C GLU A 55 9.52 -11.96 2.76
N SER A 56 10.55 -11.14 3.03
CA SER A 56 10.71 -10.45 4.32
C SER A 56 9.58 -9.48 4.65
N ALA A 57 8.95 -8.90 3.62
CA ALA A 57 7.79 -8.03 3.75
C ALA A 57 6.46 -8.80 3.89
N GLY A 58 6.48 -10.13 3.85
CA GLY A 58 5.29 -10.98 3.96
C GLY A 58 4.35 -10.91 2.74
N ILE A 59 4.86 -10.45 1.60
CA ILE A 59 4.07 -10.29 0.37
C ILE A 59 3.91 -11.62 -0.37
N ILE A 60 4.91 -12.50 -0.29
CA ILE A 60 4.82 -13.84 -0.89
C ILE A 60 3.68 -14.62 -0.22
N ASN A 61 2.81 -15.23 -1.02
CA ASN A 61 1.59 -15.95 -0.61
C ASN A 61 0.49 -15.09 0.07
N SER A 62 0.58 -13.76 0.02
CA SER A 62 -0.45 -12.86 0.57
C SER A 62 -1.81 -12.91 -0.15
N ARG A 63 -1.86 -13.51 -1.35
CA ARG A 63 -3.08 -13.67 -2.17
C ARG A 63 -3.39 -15.15 -2.43
N PRO A 64 -3.77 -15.92 -1.40
CA PRO A 64 -4.08 -17.34 -1.55
C PRO A 64 -5.35 -17.60 -2.37
N ASP A 65 -6.18 -16.57 -2.56
CA ASP A 65 -7.36 -16.59 -3.43
C ASP A 65 -7.01 -16.66 -4.93
N ILE A 66 -5.77 -16.33 -5.31
CA ILE A 66 -5.30 -16.40 -6.69
C ILE A 66 -4.49 -17.68 -6.88
N SER A 67 -5.14 -18.74 -7.37
CA SER A 67 -4.47 -20.02 -7.65
C SER A 67 -3.61 -20.00 -8.93
N ASP A 68 -4.08 -19.32 -9.98
CA ASP A 68 -3.31 -19.10 -11.22
C ASP A 68 -3.16 -17.60 -11.45
N SER A 69 -1.96 -17.10 -11.18
CA SER A 69 -1.65 -15.68 -11.32
C SER A 69 -1.69 -15.20 -12.77
N GLN A 70 -1.42 -16.06 -13.75
CA GLN A 70 -1.46 -15.70 -15.16
C GLN A 70 -2.90 -15.61 -15.66
N GLU A 71 -3.75 -16.57 -15.30
CA GLU A 71 -5.17 -16.53 -15.64
C GLU A 71 -5.83 -15.29 -15.01
N TYR A 72 -5.55 -15.02 -13.74
CA TYR A 72 -6.05 -13.84 -13.04
C TYR A 72 -5.60 -12.53 -13.73
N ALA A 73 -4.33 -12.44 -14.14
CA ALA A 73 -3.83 -11.27 -14.87
C ALA A 73 -4.51 -11.08 -16.23
N ARG A 74 -4.78 -12.18 -16.97
CA ARG A 74 -5.54 -12.12 -18.24
C ARG A 74 -6.99 -11.68 -18.02
N LYS A 75 -7.64 -12.16 -16.95
CA LYS A 75 -8.98 -11.73 -16.56
C LYS A 75 -9.01 -10.23 -16.25
N LEU A 76 -8.08 -9.75 -15.41
CA LEU A 76 -7.95 -8.35 -15.05
C LEU A 76 -7.75 -7.44 -16.27
N ARG A 77 -6.92 -7.87 -17.23
CA ARG A 77 -6.70 -7.11 -18.47
C ARG A 77 -7.99 -6.98 -19.29
N ARG A 78 -8.72 -8.10 -19.49
CA ARG A 78 -9.99 -8.07 -20.22
C ARG A 78 -11.02 -7.16 -19.55
N GLU A 79 -11.14 -7.23 -18.22
CA GLU A 79 -12.05 -6.37 -17.46
C GLU A 79 -11.71 -4.88 -17.62
N ALA A 80 -10.42 -4.53 -17.63
CA ALA A 80 -9.96 -3.16 -17.84
C ALA A 80 -10.22 -2.66 -19.28
N GLU A 81 -10.06 -3.52 -20.29
CA GLU A 81 -10.31 -3.20 -21.70
C GLU A 81 -11.80 -2.96 -21.99
N THR A 82 -12.71 -3.54 -21.19
CA THR A 82 -14.16 -3.40 -21.35
C THR A 82 -14.81 -2.42 -20.39
N ARG A 83 -14.03 -1.64 -19.62
CA ARG A 83 -14.57 -0.55 -18.80
C ARG A 83 -14.92 0.63 -19.71
N GLU A 84 -16.20 1.02 -19.76
CA GLU A 84 -16.64 2.32 -20.27
C GLU A 84 -16.13 3.47 -19.38
#